data_AF-A0A5K1I4E5-F1
#
_entry.id   AF-A0A5K1I4E5-F1
#
_cell.length_a   1.000
_cell.length_b   1.000
_cell.length_c   1.000
_cell.angle_alpha   90.00
_cell.angle_beta   90.00
_cell.angle_gamma   90.00
#
_symmetry.space_group_name_H-M   'P 1'
#
loop_
_entity.id
_entity.type
_entity.pdbx_description
1 polymer ?
#
loop_
_entity_poly.entity_id
_entity_poly.type
_entity_poly.pdbx_seq_one_letter_code
_entity_poly.pdbx_strand_id
1 'polypeptide(L)'
;MNLPKNEQRALLALVEEHDENPRLISTLIVMAACNARAGHQQDAMLVALASLKRQGLVDMKGDAWWPTRDGFRAARMIKTGTVPAAPAPESLEEAPPVRPKSRDTLRTRQGAAPKPVTRPDPAAPAFDDPDSPEEPAADCHTPLAADLAIEGDGSGQALPPVEYPATVERIGPGPLAPDLVNRCAAMQMALLADARRRYEQGDVDAAGEIRWLQETGQQLLEAGGLSCA
;
A
#
# COMPACT_ATOMS: atom_id res chain seq x y z
N MET A 1 -14.75 -9.81 -17.60
CA MET A 1 -15.04 -8.37 -17.37
C MET A 1 -14.01 -7.57 -18.13
N ASN A 2 -14.44 -6.58 -18.92
CA ASN A 2 -13.51 -5.72 -19.65
C ASN A 2 -13.32 -4.44 -18.82
N LEU A 3 -12.28 -4.42 -17.98
CA LEU A 3 -11.95 -3.28 -17.13
C LEU A 3 -11.33 -2.16 -17.98
N PRO A 4 -11.62 -0.88 -17.74
CA PRO A 4 -10.92 0.21 -18.41
C PRO A 4 -9.43 0.20 -18.05
N LYS A 5 -8.59 0.70 -18.95
CA LYS A 5 -7.12 0.63 -18.83
C LYS A 5 -6.59 1.19 -17.50
N ASN A 6 -7.19 2.26 -16.99
CA ASN A 6 -6.77 2.87 -15.72
C ASN A 6 -7.10 1.98 -14.51
N GLU A 7 -8.25 1.32 -14.51
CA GLU A 7 -8.62 0.35 -13.47
C GLU A 7 -7.72 -0.88 -13.51
N GLN A 8 -7.40 -1.38 -14.72
CA GLN A 8 -6.44 -2.48 -14.87
C GLN A 8 -5.07 -2.11 -14.29
N ARG A 9 -4.54 -0.93 -14.63
CA ARG A 9 -3.25 -0.44 -14.12
C ARG A 9 -3.25 -0.28 -12.60
N ALA A 10 -4.30 0.33 -12.04
CA ALA A 10 -4.45 0.52 -10.60
C ALA A 10 -4.47 -0.82 -9.86
N LEU A 11 -5.27 -1.77 -10.34
CA LEU A 11 -5.43 -3.08 -9.72
C LEU A 11 -4.13 -3.90 -9.78
N LEU A 12 -3.43 -3.88 -10.92
CA LEU A 12 -2.15 -4.57 -11.06
C LEU A 12 -1.09 -4.01 -10.13
N ALA A 13 -0.93 -2.68 -10.09
CA ALA A 13 0.02 -2.02 -9.21
C ALA A 13 -0.25 -2.33 -7.73
N LEU A 14 -1.53 -2.36 -7.35
CA LEU A 14 -1.94 -2.62 -5.98
C LEU A 14 -1.67 -4.08 -5.56
N VAL A 15 -1.88 -5.04 -6.46
CA VAL A 15 -1.58 -6.46 -6.21
C VAL A 15 -0.06 -6.69 -6.18
N GLU A 16 0.71 -6.08 -7.07
CA GLU A 16 2.17 -6.17 -7.08
C GLU A 16 2.78 -5.62 -5.79
N GLU A 17 2.36 -4.42 -5.39
CA GLU A 17 2.84 -3.82 -4.15
C GLU A 17 2.45 -4.64 -2.92
N HIS A 18 1.26 -5.26 -2.93
CA HIS A 18 0.83 -6.13 -1.82
C HIS A 18 1.63 -7.44 -1.77
N ASP A 19 1.99 -8.00 -2.92
CA ASP A 19 2.81 -9.22 -3.01
C ASP A 19 4.24 -8.96 -2.53
N GLU A 20 4.79 -7.78 -2.79
CA GLU A 20 6.11 -7.36 -2.31
C GLU A 20 6.07 -6.95 -0.83
N ASN A 21 5.05 -6.19 -0.43
CA ASN A 21 4.88 -5.62 0.89
C ASN A 21 3.45 -5.87 1.39
N PRO A 22 3.22 -6.87 2.28
CA PRO A 22 1.89 -7.18 2.83
C PRO A 22 1.47 -6.15 3.90
N ARG A 23 1.56 -4.87 3.57
CA ARG A 23 1.23 -3.71 4.39
C ARG A 23 0.06 -2.97 3.74
N LEU A 24 -0.53 -2.07 4.52
CA LEU A 24 -1.58 -1.17 4.07
C LEU A 24 -1.02 -0.21 3.00
N ILE A 25 -1.59 -0.25 1.79
CA ILE A 25 -1.12 0.55 0.65
C ILE A 25 -1.85 1.88 0.62
N SER A 26 -1.15 2.99 0.83
CA SER A 26 -1.76 4.32 0.72
C SER A 26 -2.04 4.71 -0.72
N THR A 27 -2.98 5.62 -0.93
CA THR A 27 -3.31 6.16 -2.25
C THR A 27 -2.08 6.71 -2.99
N LEU A 28 -1.14 7.35 -2.27
CA LEU A 28 0.08 7.91 -2.86
C LEU A 28 0.99 6.83 -3.44
N ILE A 29 1.10 5.67 -2.80
CA ILE A 29 1.90 4.55 -3.29
C ILE A 29 1.30 4.03 -4.61
N VAL A 30 -0.02 3.86 -4.67
CA VAL A 30 -0.70 3.44 -5.91
C VAL A 30 -0.47 4.45 -7.04
N MET A 31 -0.58 5.75 -6.76
CA MET A 31 -0.31 6.79 -7.75
C MET A 31 1.14 6.76 -8.24
N ALA A 32 2.10 6.56 -7.34
CA ALA A 32 3.52 6.47 -7.66
C ALA A 32 3.81 5.24 -8.53
N ALA A 33 3.30 4.06 -8.16
CA ALA A 33 3.43 2.83 -8.93
C ALA A 33 2.80 2.97 -10.33
N CYS A 34 1.70 3.71 -10.45
CA CYS A 34 1.07 4.00 -11.73
C CYS A 34 1.73 5.15 -12.53
N ASN A 35 2.78 5.79 -12.01
CA ASN A 35 3.40 6.98 -12.60
C ASN A 35 2.42 8.15 -12.85
N ALA A 36 1.43 8.33 -11.98
CA ALA A 36 0.44 9.42 -12.08
C ALA A 36 1.02 10.73 -11.51
N ARG A 37 1.81 11.45 -12.31
CA ARG A 37 2.53 12.66 -11.87
C ARG A 37 1.75 13.96 -12.08
N ALA A 38 0.85 13.99 -13.06
CA ALA A 38 0.05 15.17 -13.38
C ALA A 38 -1.32 15.10 -12.67
N GLY A 39 -1.88 16.26 -12.31
CA GLY A 39 -3.16 16.33 -11.56
C GLY A 39 -4.30 15.54 -12.23
N HIS A 40 -4.50 15.72 -13.54
CA HIS A 40 -5.52 14.97 -14.28
C HIS A 40 -5.32 13.44 -14.26
N GLN A 41 -4.07 12.96 -14.16
CA GLN A 41 -3.77 11.53 -14.05
C GLN A 41 -4.07 11.02 -12.64
N GLN A 42 -3.80 11.83 -11.62
CA GLN A 42 -4.11 11.53 -10.22
C GLN A 42 -5.62 11.43 -10.03
N ASP A 43 -6.37 12.39 -10.56
CA ASP A 43 -7.84 12.38 -10.53
C ASP A 43 -8.41 11.13 -11.22
N ALA A 44 -7.88 10.79 -12.41
CA ALA A 44 -8.28 9.58 -13.11
C ALA A 44 -7.99 8.30 -12.31
N MET A 45 -6.89 8.27 -11.54
CA MET A 45 -6.53 7.14 -10.68
C MET A 45 -7.45 7.04 -9.45
N LEU A 46 -7.81 8.17 -8.84
CA LEU A 46 -8.79 8.21 -7.74
C LEU A 46 -10.16 7.70 -8.20
N VAL A 47 -10.61 8.12 -9.38
CA VAL A 47 -11.86 7.63 -9.98
C VAL A 47 -11.78 6.12 -10.26
N ALA A 48 -10.63 5.62 -10.73
CA ALA A 48 -10.41 4.19 -10.96
C ALA A 48 -10.46 3.38 -9.64
N LEU A 49 -9.80 3.85 -8.57
CA LEU A 49 -9.84 3.19 -7.25
C LEU A 49 -11.25 3.17 -6.66
N ALA A 50 -11.99 4.28 -6.76
CA ALA A 50 -13.38 4.33 -6.34
C ALA A 50 -14.27 3.37 -7.16
N SER A 51 -14.01 3.23 -8.46
CA SER A 51 -14.70 2.28 -9.33
C SER A 51 -14.41 0.83 -8.93
N LEU A 52 -13.14 0.48 -8.71
CA LEU A 52 -12.71 -0.85 -8.26
C LEU A 52 -13.34 -1.22 -6.90
N LYS A 53 -13.46 -0.26 -5.99
CA LYS A 53 -14.14 -0.44 -4.70
C LYS A 53 -15.62 -0.76 -4.87
N ARG A 54 -16.34 -0.02 -5.73
CA ARG A 54 -17.74 -0.30 -6.04
C ARG A 54 -17.95 -1.68 -6.66
N GLN A 55 -16.96 -2.17 -7.40
CA GLN A 55 -16.96 -3.51 -7.99
C GLN A 55 -16.58 -4.62 -7.00
N GLY A 56 -16.15 -4.28 -5.78
CA GLY A 56 -15.72 -5.25 -4.76
C GLY A 56 -14.35 -5.88 -5.03
N LEU A 57 -13.56 -5.32 -5.95
CA LEU A 57 -12.23 -5.83 -6.30
C LEU A 57 -11.14 -5.32 -5.34
N VAL A 58 -11.37 -4.15 -4.75
CA VAL A 58 -10.49 -3.53 -3.77
C VAL A 58 -11.38 -3.05 -2.63
N ASP A 59 -10.87 -3.04 -1.42
CA ASP A 59 -11.56 -2.42 -0.30
C ASP A 59 -10.62 -1.44 0.43
N MET A 60 -11.19 -0.59 1.27
CA MET A 60 -10.51 0.56 1.85
C MET A 60 -10.72 0.57 3.36
N LYS A 61 -9.63 0.54 4.11
CA LYS A 61 -9.61 0.58 5.58
C LYS A 61 -8.86 1.83 6.03
N GLY A 62 -9.58 2.85 6.48
CA GLY A 62 -9.02 4.19 6.68
C GLY A 62 -8.61 4.78 5.34
N ASP A 63 -7.37 5.25 5.23
CA ASP A 63 -6.76 5.81 4.01
C ASP A 63 -5.94 4.80 3.20
N ALA A 64 -6.05 3.52 3.54
CA ALA A 64 -5.32 2.46 2.89
C ALA A 64 -6.22 1.55 2.06
N TRP A 65 -5.69 1.12 0.92
CA TRP A 65 -6.32 0.22 -0.02
C TRP A 65 -5.76 -1.18 0.14
N TRP A 66 -6.63 -2.18 -0.03
CA TRP A 66 -6.26 -3.58 0.01
C TRP A 66 -7.01 -4.37 -1.07
N PRO A 67 -6.34 -5.29 -1.78
CA PRO A 67 -6.97 -6.08 -2.82
C PRO A 67 -7.83 -7.17 -2.19
N THR A 68 -9.08 -7.31 -2.65
CA THR A 68 -9.93 -8.43 -2.21
C THR A 68 -9.53 -9.72 -2.93
N ARG A 69 -10.07 -10.87 -2.48
CA ARG A 69 -9.85 -12.16 -3.15
C ARG A 69 -10.25 -12.14 -4.63
N ASP A 70 -11.30 -11.39 -4.96
CA ASP A 70 -11.75 -11.21 -6.34
C ASP A 70 -10.83 -10.26 -7.11
N GLY A 71 -10.29 -9.24 -6.45
CA GLY A 71 -9.23 -8.38 -6.99
C GLY A 71 -7.98 -9.15 -7.41
N PHE A 72 -7.47 -10.03 -6.54
CA PHE A 72 -6.34 -10.91 -6.87
C PHE A 72 -6.64 -11.81 -8.08
N ARG A 73 -7.84 -12.40 -8.13
CA ARG A 73 -8.25 -13.25 -9.26
C ARG A 73 -8.32 -12.44 -10.56
N ALA A 74 -8.92 -11.26 -10.52
CA ALA A 74 -9.03 -10.36 -11.67
C ALA A 74 -7.65 -9.89 -12.14
N ALA A 75 -6.76 -9.48 -11.23
CA ALA A 75 -5.39 -9.10 -11.54
C ALA A 75 -4.62 -10.26 -12.21
N ARG A 76 -4.76 -11.48 -11.70
CA ARG A 76 -4.15 -12.67 -12.31
C ARG A 76 -4.65 -12.91 -13.73
N MET A 77 -5.96 -12.80 -13.97
CA MET A 77 -6.54 -12.93 -15.32
C MET A 77 -6.02 -11.87 -16.29
N ILE A 78 -5.86 -10.62 -15.81
CA ILE A 78 -5.27 -9.53 -16.61
C ILE A 78 -3.81 -9.84 -16.93
N LYS A 79 -2.99 -10.24 -15.95
CA LYS A 79 -1.56 -10.58 -16.15
C LYS A 79 -1.38 -11.72 -17.14
N THR A 80 -2.23 -12.74 -17.09
CA THR A 80 -2.14 -13.89 -18.00
C THR A 80 -2.75 -13.62 -19.38
N GLY A 81 -3.33 -12.44 -19.61
CA GLY A 81 -4.01 -12.08 -20.85
C GLY A 81 -5.22 -12.97 -21.16
N THR A 82 -5.63 -13.82 -20.21
CA THR A 82 -6.80 -14.67 -20.36
C THR A 82 -8.04 -13.85 -20.08
N VAL A 83 -8.66 -13.39 -21.16
CA VAL A 83 -10.09 -13.08 -21.16
C VAL A 83 -10.77 -14.30 -20.55
N PRO A 84 -11.63 -14.16 -19.51
CA PRO A 84 -12.34 -15.30 -18.97
C PRO A 84 -13.03 -15.96 -20.15
N ALA A 85 -12.63 -17.20 -20.46
CA ALA A 85 -13.43 -18.04 -21.31
C ALA A 85 -14.83 -17.97 -20.70
N ALA A 86 -15.76 -17.35 -21.43
CA ALA A 86 -17.16 -17.49 -21.10
C ALA A 86 -17.35 -18.99 -20.85
N PRO A 87 -18.03 -19.40 -19.76
CA PRO A 87 -18.39 -20.80 -19.62
C PRO A 87 -18.95 -21.22 -20.96
N ALA A 88 -18.31 -22.22 -21.58
CA ALA A 88 -18.72 -22.69 -22.89
C ALA A 88 -20.25 -22.81 -22.86
N PRO A 89 -20.98 -22.25 -23.83
CA PRO A 89 -22.41 -22.51 -23.89
C PRO A 89 -22.53 -24.02 -23.86
N GLU A 90 -23.09 -24.56 -22.78
CA GLU A 90 -23.45 -25.97 -22.72
C GLU A 90 -24.22 -26.21 -24.01
N SER A 91 -23.64 -27.02 -24.88
CA SER A 91 -24.31 -27.48 -26.08
C SER A 91 -25.64 -28.04 -25.61
N LEU A 92 -26.72 -27.37 -26.00
CA LEU A 92 -28.07 -27.89 -25.92
C LEU A 92 -28.11 -29.16 -26.79
N GLU A 93 -27.62 -30.26 -26.24
CA GLU A 93 -28.06 -31.57 -26.67
C GLU A 93 -29.51 -31.70 -26.20
N GLU A 94 -30.34 -31.72 -27.22
CA GLU A 94 -31.78 -31.89 -27.25
C GLU A 94 -32.19 -33.13 -26.45
N ALA A 95 -32.40 -32.96 -25.14
CA ALA A 95 -33.09 -33.94 -24.32
C ALA A 95 -34.60 -33.89 -24.60
N PRO A 96 -35.27 -35.04 -24.82
CA PRO A 96 -36.68 -35.09 -25.21
C PRO A 96 -37.63 -34.56 -24.12
N PRO A 97 -38.84 -34.09 -24.50
CA PRO A 97 -39.68 -33.26 -23.64
C PRO A 97 -40.31 -34.08 -22.49
N VAL A 98 -39.88 -33.82 -21.26
CA VAL A 98 -40.56 -34.30 -20.05
C VAL A 98 -41.55 -33.24 -19.59
N ARG A 99 -42.83 -33.64 -19.56
CA ARG A 99 -44.02 -32.83 -19.29
C ARG A 99 -43.95 -32.05 -17.97
N PRO A 100 -44.61 -30.88 -17.89
CA PRO A 100 -44.65 -30.07 -16.68
C PRO A 100 -45.58 -30.68 -15.62
N LYS A 101 -45.07 -30.87 -14.39
CA LYS A 101 -45.90 -31.03 -13.20
C LYS A 101 -45.97 -29.70 -12.46
N SER A 102 -47.12 -29.06 -12.59
CA SER A 102 -47.61 -27.98 -11.73
C SER A 102 -47.69 -28.45 -10.28
N ARG A 103 -46.94 -27.78 -9.38
CA ARG A 103 -47.24 -27.70 -7.94
C ARG A 103 -46.45 -26.52 -7.35
N ASP A 104 -47.03 -25.33 -7.23
CA ASP A 104 -48.05 -24.89 -6.28
C ASP A 104 -47.49 -24.45 -4.91
N THR A 105 -47.91 -23.25 -4.52
CA THR A 105 -47.82 -22.56 -3.22
C THR A 105 -46.46 -22.15 -2.63
N LEU A 106 -46.17 -20.84 -2.78
CA LEU A 106 -46.00 -19.88 -1.69
C LEU A 106 -45.73 -20.47 -0.28
N ARG A 107 -44.51 -20.30 0.22
CA ARG A 107 -44.27 -20.18 1.67
C ARG A 107 -43.31 -19.05 1.98
N THR A 108 -43.89 -17.93 2.39
CA THR A 108 -43.28 -16.88 3.20
C THR A 108 -42.87 -17.49 4.54
N ARG A 109 -41.57 -17.57 4.83
CA ARG A 109 -41.11 -17.82 6.21
C ARG A 109 -40.67 -16.52 6.85
N GLN A 110 -41.57 -16.04 7.71
CA GLN A 110 -41.34 -15.08 8.77
C GLN A 110 -40.24 -15.57 9.73
N GLY A 111 -39.52 -14.60 10.30
CA GLY A 111 -39.07 -14.66 11.69
C GLY A 111 -37.67 -15.21 11.94
N ALA A 112 -36.69 -14.31 12.10
CA ALA A 112 -36.05 -14.06 13.40
C ALA A 112 -34.82 -13.14 13.23
N ALA A 113 -34.88 -11.95 13.82
CA ALA A 113 -33.72 -11.22 14.34
C ALA A 113 -33.92 -11.11 15.87
N PRO A 114 -32.92 -10.75 16.67
CA PRO A 114 -31.50 -11.11 16.70
C PRO A 114 -31.15 -11.75 18.08
N LYS A 115 -29.91 -12.25 18.28
CA LYS A 115 -29.39 -12.53 19.63
C LYS A 115 -28.26 -11.54 19.97
N PRO A 116 -28.34 -10.80 21.08
CA PRO A 116 -27.24 -9.94 21.54
C PRO A 116 -26.11 -10.80 22.09
N VAL A 117 -24.88 -10.50 21.68
CA VAL A 117 -23.65 -11.08 22.25
C VAL A 117 -23.33 -10.31 23.53
N THR A 118 -23.52 -10.97 24.66
CA THR A 118 -23.08 -10.54 25.99
C THR A 118 -21.55 -10.44 25.99
N ARG A 119 -21.01 -9.25 26.25
CA ARG A 119 -19.59 -9.06 26.58
C ARG A 119 -19.35 -9.58 28.01
N PRO A 120 -18.33 -10.43 28.25
CA PRO A 120 -17.74 -10.56 29.56
C PRO A 120 -16.67 -9.48 29.78
N ASP A 121 -16.79 -8.76 30.88
CA ASP A 121 -15.74 -7.94 31.52
C ASP A 121 -14.50 -8.81 31.83
N PRO A 122 -13.28 -8.33 31.56
CA PRO A 122 -12.11 -8.77 32.30
C PRO A 122 -11.94 -7.87 33.53
N ALA A 123 -12.29 -8.46 34.69
CA ALA A 123 -11.88 -7.99 36.00
C ALA A 123 -10.35 -7.86 36.08
N ALA A 124 -9.91 -6.77 36.70
CA ALA A 124 -8.56 -6.60 37.20
C ALA A 124 -8.19 -7.71 38.20
N PRO A 125 -6.90 -8.08 38.26
CA PRO A 125 -6.29 -8.36 39.54
C PRO A 125 -5.17 -7.35 39.83
N ALA A 126 -5.30 -6.71 40.99
CA ALA A 126 -4.21 -6.12 41.73
C ALA A 126 -3.18 -7.21 42.07
N PHE A 127 -1.91 -6.92 41.84
CA PHE A 127 -0.80 -7.56 42.53
C PHE A 127 0.22 -6.47 42.89
N ASP A 128 0.22 -6.13 44.17
CA ASP A 128 1.31 -5.48 44.87
C ASP A 128 2.47 -6.48 45.00
N ASP A 129 3.62 -6.17 44.43
CA ASP A 129 4.90 -6.79 44.76
C ASP A 129 5.92 -5.67 45.07
N PRO A 130 6.23 -5.44 46.37
CA PRO A 130 7.23 -4.49 46.80
C PRO A 130 8.52 -5.21 47.22
N ASP A 131 9.39 -5.59 46.29
CA ASP A 131 10.84 -5.70 46.55
C ASP A 131 11.59 -6.09 45.28
N SER A 132 12.22 -5.15 44.60
CA SER A 132 13.44 -5.42 43.83
C SER A 132 14.27 -4.15 43.65
N PRO A 133 15.59 -4.21 43.90
CA PRO A 133 16.43 -3.03 44.02
C PRO A 133 16.88 -2.47 42.65
N GLU A 134 17.08 -1.16 42.68
CA GLU A 134 17.53 -0.25 41.62
C GLU A 134 18.76 -0.73 40.84
N GLU A 135 18.70 -0.64 39.52
CA GLU A 135 19.86 -0.35 38.67
C GLU A 135 19.50 0.64 37.53
N PRO A 136 20.47 1.44 37.05
CA PRO A 136 20.24 2.82 36.64
C PRO A 136 19.76 3.00 35.19
N ALA A 137 18.99 4.09 35.02
CA ALA A 137 18.30 4.52 33.82
C ALA A 137 19.20 4.64 32.57
N ALA A 138 18.88 3.85 31.55
CA ALA A 138 19.18 4.19 30.17
C ALA A 138 18.05 5.10 29.65
N ASP A 139 18.44 6.25 29.13
CA ASP A 139 17.58 7.24 28.47
C ASP A 139 16.81 6.62 27.30
N CYS A 140 15.63 6.07 27.60
CA CYS A 140 14.63 5.72 26.60
C CYS A 140 13.71 6.92 26.40
N HIS A 141 13.94 7.66 25.32
CA HIS A 141 13.01 8.64 24.77
C HIS A 141 11.59 8.05 24.71
N THR A 142 10.78 8.42 25.70
CA THR A 142 9.36 8.16 25.72
C THR A 142 8.71 9.15 24.75
N PRO A 143 7.95 8.72 23.73
CA PRO A 143 7.09 9.65 23.03
C PRO A 143 6.05 10.10 24.04
N LEU A 144 6.07 11.39 24.36
CA LEU A 144 5.05 12.04 25.18
C LEU A 144 3.71 11.86 24.43
N ALA A 145 2.97 10.81 24.79
CA ALA A 145 1.57 10.67 24.44
C ALA A 145 0.84 11.78 25.20
N ALA A 146 0.80 12.96 24.58
CA ALA A 146 -0.16 13.98 24.93
C ALA A 146 -1.52 13.47 24.46
N ASP A 147 -2.15 12.64 25.30
CA ASP A 147 -3.61 12.45 25.30
C ASP A 147 -4.22 13.79 25.75
N LEU A 148 -4.17 14.79 24.87
CA LEU A 148 -5.09 15.90 24.91
C LEU A 148 -6.44 15.31 24.55
N ALA A 149 -7.20 14.94 25.58
CA ALA A 149 -8.62 14.76 25.47
C ALA A 149 -9.21 16.07 24.93
N ILE A 150 -9.42 16.11 23.61
CA ILE A 150 -10.18 17.17 22.97
C ILE A 150 -11.64 16.91 23.35
N GLU A 151 -12.05 17.45 24.50
CA GLU A 151 -13.46 17.61 24.83
C GLU A 151 -14.05 18.61 23.82
N GLY A 152 -14.48 18.10 22.67
CA GLY A 152 -15.31 18.85 21.75
C GLY A 152 -16.64 19.15 22.45
N ASP A 153 -16.94 20.42 22.66
CA ASP A 153 -18.14 20.96 23.31
C ASP A 153 -19.47 20.62 22.62
N GLY A 154 -19.47 19.70 21.65
CA GLY A 154 -20.64 19.29 20.89
C GLY A 154 -21.29 20.42 20.09
N SER A 155 -20.66 21.61 20.00
CA SER A 155 -21.28 22.80 19.41
C SER A 155 -21.38 22.75 17.89
N GLY A 156 -20.74 21.76 17.25
CA GLY A 156 -20.81 21.59 15.80
C GLY A 156 -20.25 22.78 15.02
N GLN A 157 -19.43 23.65 15.65
CA GLN A 157 -18.71 24.66 14.90
C GLN A 157 -17.73 23.95 13.96
N ALA A 158 -17.99 24.09 12.66
CA ALA A 158 -17.08 23.66 11.63
C ALA A 158 -15.71 24.27 11.92
N LEU A 159 -14.68 23.40 12.04
CA LEU A 159 -13.30 23.84 12.10
C LEU A 159 -13.07 24.85 10.96
N PRO A 160 -12.42 25.99 11.22
CA PRO A 160 -12.13 26.95 10.17
C PRO A 160 -11.36 26.23 9.05
N PRO A 161 -11.64 26.52 7.77
CA PRO A 161 -10.95 25.90 6.65
C PRO A 161 -9.44 25.97 6.88
N VAL A 162 -8.78 24.83 6.99
CA VAL A 162 -7.32 24.77 7.04
C VAL A 162 -6.83 25.20 5.67
N GLU A 163 -6.34 26.43 5.56
CA GLU A 163 -5.66 26.92 4.37
C GLU A 163 -4.32 26.17 4.26
N TYR A 164 -4.32 25.06 3.52
CA TYR A 164 -3.08 24.46 3.08
C TYR A 164 -2.44 25.41 2.07
N PRO A 165 -1.17 25.84 2.26
CA PRO A 165 -0.50 26.65 1.26
C PRO A 165 -0.51 25.89 -0.07
N ALA A 166 -1.24 26.44 -1.06
CA ALA A 166 -1.48 25.82 -2.37
C ALA A 166 -0.19 25.66 -3.21
N THR A 167 0.90 26.24 -2.75
CA THR A 167 2.23 26.15 -3.33
C THR A 167 3.13 25.40 -2.37
N VAL A 168 3.19 24.07 -2.54
CA VAL A 168 4.45 23.38 -2.29
C VAL A 168 5.42 24.00 -3.27
N GLU A 169 6.20 24.99 -2.84
CA GLU A 169 7.33 25.47 -3.61
C GLU A 169 8.18 24.24 -3.87
N ARG A 170 8.14 23.73 -5.10
CA ARG A 170 9.17 22.83 -5.58
C ARG A 170 10.43 23.63 -5.43
N ILE A 171 11.19 23.34 -4.38
CA ILE A 171 12.59 23.73 -4.27
C ILE A 171 13.15 23.41 -5.64
N GLY A 172 13.46 24.46 -6.41
CA GLY A 172 13.94 24.29 -7.77
C GLY A 172 15.17 23.40 -7.76
N PRO A 173 15.65 22.94 -8.92
CA PRO A 173 16.94 22.27 -9.03
C PRO A 173 18.06 23.27 -8.72
N GLY A 174 18.15 23.71 -7.47
CA GLY A 174 19.29 24.42 -6.94
C GLY A 174 20.45 23.44 -6.88
N PRO A 175 21.69 23.93 -7.04
CA PRO A 175 22.87 23.11 -6.85
C PRO A 175 22.81 22.46 -5.46
N LEU A 176 22.99 21.15 -5.41
CA LEU A 176 23.08 20.41 -4.16
C LEU A 176 24.20 21.02 -3.31
N ALA A 177 23.98 21.09 -1.99
CA ALA A 177 25.01 21.57 -1.08
C ALA A 177 26.28 20.72 -1.24
N PRO A 178 27.46 21.32 -1.42
CA PRO A 178 28.69 20.58 -1.75
C PRO A 178 29.07 19.57 -0.66
N ASP A 179 28.77 19.89 0.61
CA ASP A 179 28.98 18.97 1.74
C ASP A 179 28.14 17.70 1.62
N LEU A 180 26.89 17.81 1.15
CA LEU A 180 26.02 16.66 0.94
C LEU A 180 26.57 15.78 -0.19
N VAL A 181 27.01 16.40 -1.29
CA VAL A 181 27.59 15.66 -2.42
C VAL A 181 28.86 14.92 -1.99
N ASN A 182 29.71 15.56 -1.18
CA ASN A 182 30.93 14.93 -0.66
C ASN A 182 30.63 13.75 0.28
N ARG A 183 29.63 13.85 1.16
CA ARG A 183 29.21 12.71 2.00
C ARG A 183 28.64 11.56 1.18
N CYS A 184 27.83 11.87 0.17
CA CYS A 184 27.33 10.86 -0.78
C CYS A 184 28.47 10.17 -1.52
N ALA A 185 29.47 10.92 -2.00
CA ALA A 185 30.64 10.36 -2.67
C ALA A 185 31.46 9.45 -1.74
N ALA A 186 31.69 9.87 -0.49
CA ALA A 186 32.42 9.05 0.49
C ALA A 186 31.69 7.73 0.79
N MET A 187 30.37 7.78 0.99
CA MET A 187 29.55 6.59 1.19
C MET A 187 29.58 5.67 -0.04
N GLN A 188 29.48 6.24 -1.24
CA GLN A 188 29.54 5.50 -2.50
C GLN A 188 30.85 4.72 -2.65
N MET A 189 31.98 5.34 -2.30
CA MET A 189 33.29 4.69 -2.33
C MET A 189 33.39 3.53 -1.34
N ALA A 190 32.82 3.68 -0.14
CA ALA A 190 32.76 2.61 0.85
C ALA A 190 31.93 1.42 0.36
N LEU A 191 30.75 1.68 -0.24
CA LEU A 191 29.90 0.64 -0.82
C LEU A 191 30.59 -0.08 -1.99
N LEU A 192 31.29 0.67 -2.86
CA LEU A 192 32.02 0.08 -3.98
C LEU A 192 33.18 -0.82 -3.51
N ALA A 193 33.91 -0.40 -2.47
CA ALA A 193 34.96 -1.20 -1.87
C ALA A 193 34.40 -2.49 -1.25
N ASP A 194 33.23 -2.42 -0.61
CA ASP A 194 32.58 -3.58 -0.03
C ASP A 194 32.07 -4.57 -1.09
N ALA A 195 31.36 -4.07 -2.11
CA ALA A 195 30.88 -4.88 -3.22
C ALA A 195 32.03 -5.59 -3.96
N ARG A 196 33.18 -4.93 -4.12
CA ARG A 196 34.39 -5.57 -4.66
C ARG A 196 34.91 -6.71 -3.80
N ARG A 197 34.96 -6.54 -2.48
CA ARG A 197 35.35 -7.62 -1.56
C ARG A 197 34.39 -8.80 -1.65
N ARG A 198 33.08 -8.56 -1.75
CA ARG A 198 32.08 -9.63 -1.95
C ARG A 198 32.26 -10.35 -3.29
N TYR A 199 32.52 -9.60 -4.35
CA TYR A 199 32.81 -10.17 -5.67
C TYR A 199 34.06 -11.07 -5.66
N GLU A 200 35.14 -10.65 -4.99
CA GLU A 200 36.36 -11.44 -4.81
C GLU A 200 36.11 -12.74 -4.00
N GLN A 201 35.11 -12.74 -3.12
CA GLN A 201 34.66 -13.91 -2.36
C GLN A 201 33.76 -14.86 -3.17
N GLY A 202 33.44 -14.53 -4.42
CA GLY A 202 32.61 -15.35 -5.31
C GLY A 202 31.13 -15.04 -5.25
N ASP A 203 30.71 -13.91 -4.67
CA ASP A 203 29.34 -13.43 -4.75
C ASP A 203 29.04 -12.98 -6.19
N VAL A 204 28.13 -13.70 -6.85
CA VAL A 204 27.76 -13.47 -8.27
C VAL A 204 26.92 -12.20 -8.42
N ASP A 205 26.14 -11.84 -7.39
CA ASP A 205 25.25 -10.67 -7.44
C ASP A 205 26.03 -9.36 -7.29
N ALA A 206 27.21 -9.41 -6.66
CA ALA A 206 28.08 -8.26 -6.46
C ALA A 206 28.55 -7.61 -7.79
N ALA A 207 28.62 -8.37 -8.89
CA ALA A 207 29.00 -7.82 -10.19
C ALA A 207 28.01 -6.77 -10.72
N GLY A 208 26.70 -7.03 -10.55
CA GLY A 208 25.65 -6.10 -10.94
C GLY A 208 25.67 -4.84 -10.07
N GLU A 209 25.88 -5.02 -8.77
CA GLU A 209 25.96 -3.93 -7.80
C GLU A 209 27.16 -3.02 -8.07
N ILE A 210 28.35 -3.57 -8.37
CA ILE A 210 29.54 -2.80 -8.74
C ILE A 210 29.25 -1.91 -9.95
N ARG A 211 28.60 -2.44 -10.98
CA ARG A 211 28.26 -1.67 -12.19
C ARG A 211 27.30 -0.53 -11.86
N TRP A 212 26.25 -0.81 -11.10
CA TRP A 212 25.30 0.22 -10.67
C TRP A 212 25.96 1.30 -9.81
N LEU A 213 26.87 0.92 -8.90
CA LEU A 213 27.63 1.85 -8.07
C LEU A 213 28.60 2.73 -8.90
N GLN A 214 29.15 2.20 -9.98
CA GLN A 214 29.97 3.00 -10.91
C GLN A 214 29.13 4.02 -11.68
N GLU A 215 27.96 3.61 -12.19
CA GLU A 215 27.05 4.50 -12.93
C GLU A 215 26.52 5.64 -12.03
N THR A 216 26.15 5.32 -10.80
CA THR A 216 25.69 6.33 -9.82
C THR A 216 26.83 7.20 -9.29
N GLY A 217 28.04 6.66 -9.14
CA GLY A 217 29.23 7.44 -8.83
C GLY A 217 29.55 8.49 -9.90
N GLN A 218 29.40 8.14 -11.18
CA GLN A 218 29.57 9.07 -12.30
C GLN A 218 28.58 10.24 -12.23
N GLN A 219 27.32 9.97 -11.90
CA GLN A 219 26.30 11.02 -11.73
C GLN A 219 26.62 11.97 -10.57
N LEU A 220 27.22 11.47 -9.48
CA LEU A 220 27.67 12.32 -8.37
C LEU A 220 28.83 13.25 -8.76
N LEU A 221 29.74 12.78 -9.63
CA LEU A 221 30.82 13.61 -10.18
C LEU A 221 30.26 14.71 -11.09
N GLU A 222 29.30 14.38 -11.94
CA GLU A 222 28.60 15.36 -12.80
C GLU A 222 27.83 16.41 -11.99
N ALA A 223 27.34 16.04 -10.80
CA ALA A 223 26.71 16.96 -9.85
C ALA A 223 27.70 17.85 -9.08
N GLY A 224 29.02 17.75 -9.35
CA GLY A 224 30.06 18.57 -8.74
C GLY A 224 30.73 17.94 -7.51
N GLY A 225 30.58 16.62 -7.32
CA GLY A 225 31.29 15.90 -6.27
C GLY A 225 32.79 15.83 -6.54
N LEU A 226 33.61 16.16 -5.54
CA LEU A 226 35.05 15.97 -5.64
C LEU A 226 35.37 14.53 -5.22
N SER A 227 35.83 13.68 -6.15
CA SER A 227 36.44 12.42 -5.74
C SER A 227 37.76 12.76 -5.05
N CYS A 228 37.83 12.50 -3.75
CA CYS A 228 39.11 12.46 -3.05
C CYS A 228 39.90 11.28 -3.63
N ALA A 229 40.81 11.58 -4.57
CA ALA A 229 41.80 10.64 -5.08
C ALA A 229 42.92 10.45 -4.05
#